data_AF-A0A9N9P1D1-F1
#
_entry.id   AF-A0A9N9P1D1-F1
#
_cell.length_a   1.000
_cell.length_b   1.000
_cell.length_c   1.000
_cell.angle_alpha   90.00
_cell.angle_beta   90.00
_cell.angle_gamma   90.00
#
_symmetry.space_group_name_H-M   'P 1'
#
loop_
_entity.id
_entity.type
_entity.pdbx_description
1 polymer ?
#
loop_
_entity_poly.entity_id
_entity_poly.type
_entity_poly.pdbx_seq_one_letter_code
_entity_poly.pdbx_strand_id
1 'polypeptide(L)'
;INGIAYDLASSAPTTVAGNSRLNLLRKELHSLKANYLITEATKIPFITEKANQIQARKRILHGINGYDCPKFFYLEKVQERLNKCNITKSPSMQNLIDIMIMLCIRSADVKNLCINRYKPSRESWYNPDYSWYCIGYAKNKGEVEEPWPFLSIEKNLIQARELLIWIQRSIPDKFPFLLKNKNGNTNVAPLNQFLSRYRITSYMLRKIGADHAFRVHGGRNDSCYQYLWQLACRHKIDHALSVKHYGVMNDRPNAPAPKQENSEVEDIIDLYNY
;
A
#
# COMPACT_ATOMS: atom_id res chain seq x y z
N ILE A 1 13.08 -6.32 -31.84
CA ILE A 1 12.48 -6.24 -30.48
C ILE A 1 13.40 -5.55 -29.46
N ASN A 2 14.71 -5.86 -29.43
CA ASN A 2 15.67 -5.23 -28.50
C ASN A 2 15.72 -3.70 -28.61
N GLY A 3 15.82 -3.16 -29.83
CA GLY A 3 15.80 -1.70 -30.05
C GLY A 3 14.53 -1.05 -29.50
N ILE A 4 13.35 -1.62 -29.83
CA ILE A 4 12.05 -1.16 -29.32
C ILE A 4 11.99 -1.16 -27.78
N ALA A 5 12.50 -2.22 -27.14
CA ALA A 5 12.54 -2.29 -25.68
C ALA A 5 13.45 -1.21 -25.09
N TYR A 6 14.62 -0.97 -25.71
CA TYR A 6 15.56 0.06 -25.28
C TYR A 6 14.96 1.47 -25.43
N ASP A 7 14.34 1.76 -26.58
CA ASP A 7 13.69 3.05 -26.84
C ASP A 7 12.50 3.28 -25.89
N LEU A 8 11.71 2.24 -25.62
CA LEU A 8 10.60 2.29 -24.68
C LEU A 8 11.07 2.62 -23.25
N ALA A 9 12.19 2.03 -22.84
CA ALA A 9 12.76 2.27 -21.52
C ALA A 9 13.42 3.66 -21.42
N SER A 10 14.11 4.10 -22.48
CA SER A 10 14.85 5.36 -22.53
C SER A 10 13.96 6.59 -22.70
N SER A 11 12.79 6.43 -23.34
CA SER A 11 11.75 7.47 -23.44
C SER A 11 11.01 7.73 -22.12
N ALA A 12 11.35 7.04 -21.03
CA ALA A 12 10.73 7.24 -19.73
C ALA A 12 11.48 8.32 -18.94
N PRO A 13 10.77 9.13 -18.13
CA PRO A 13 11.41 10.23 -17.39
C PRO A 13 12.39 9.76 -16.30
N THR A 14 12.35 8.47 -15.92
CA THR A 14 13.27 7.89 -14.94
C THR A 14 13.58 6.44 -15.28
N THR A 15 14.73 5.93 -14.83
CA THR A 15 15.09 4.50 -14.96
C THR A 15 14.04 3.57 -14.36
N VAL A 16 13.43 3.98 -13.24
CA VAL A 16 12.36 3.20 -12.58
C VAL A 16 11.10 3.14 -13.45
N ALA A 17 10.71 4.27 -14.04
CA ALA A 17 9.59 4.31 -14.98
C ALA A 17 9.88 3.49 -16.24
N GLY A 18 11.10 3.56 -16.77
CA GLY A 18 11.56 2.75 -17.91
C GLY A 18 11.46 1.25 -17.62
N ASN A 19 11.98 0.80 -16.48
CA ASN A 19 11.83 -0.59 -16.04
C ASN A 19 10.35 -1.00 -15.86
N SER A 20 9.49 -0.08 -15.38
CA SER A 20 8.05 -0.34 -15.27
C SER A 20 7.39 -0.55 -16.65
N ARG A 21 7.78 0.23 -17.67
CA ARG A 21 7.29 0.06 -19.04
C ARG A 21 7.72 -1.28 -19.63
N LEU A 22 8.97 -1.69 -19.41
CA LEU A 22 9.46 -3.02 -19.82
C LEU A 22 8.69 -4.16 -19.14
N ASN A 23 8.35 -4.03 -17.86
CA ASN A 23 7.51 -5.00 -17.16
C ASN A 23 6.10 -5.08 -17.73
N LEU A 24 5.51 -3.95 -18.14
CA LEU A 24 4.20 -3.93 -18.78
C LEU A 24 4.24 -4.60 -20.15
N LEU A 25 5.23 -4.26 -20.99
CA LEU A 25 5.44 -4.89 -22.29
C LEU A 25 5.52 -6.42 -22.17
N ARG A 26 6.29 -6.93 -21.20
CA ARG A 26 6.40 -8.39 -20.96
C ARG A 26 5.07 -9.03 -20.59
N LYS A 27 4.23 -8.36 -19.81
CA LYS A 27 2.89 -8.88 -19.45
C LYS A 27 1.98 -8.94 -20.68
N GLU A 28 2.04 -7.93 -21.54
CA GLU A 28 1.27 -7.91 -22.78
C GLU A 28 1.74 -9.00 -23.74
N LEU A 29 3.05 -9.15 -23.96
CA LEU A 29 3.63 -10.24 -24.73
C LEU A 29 3.21 -11.62 -24.21
N HIS A 30 3.22 -11.81 -22.89
CA HIS A 30 2.75 -13.06 -22.28
C HIS A 30 1.24 -13.28 -22.51
N SER A 31 0.41 -12.23 -22.44
CA SER A 31 -1.03 -12.33 -22.74
C SER A 31 -1.31 -12.70 -24.19
N LEU A 32 -0.41 -12.31 -25.10
CA LEU A 32 -0.45 -12.66 -26.52
C LEU A 32 0.22 -14.01 -26.83
N LYS A 33 0.64 -14.77 -25.80
CA LYS A 33 1.37 -16.06 -25.93
C LYS A 33 2.63 -15.93 -26.81
N ALA A 34 3.31 -14.79 -26.74
CA ALA A 34 4.55 -14.57 -27.48
C ALA A 34 5.63 -15.60 -27.07
N ASN A 35 6.52 -15.93 -28.00
CA ASN A 35 7.61 -16.86 -27.76
C ASN A 35 8.51 -16.37 -26.59
N TYR A 36 8.99 -17.30 -25.77
CA TYR A 36 9.91 -17.04 -24.66
C TYR A 36 11.11 -16.17 -25.07
N LEU A 37 11.74 -16.47 -26.22
CA LEU A 37 12.89 -15.71 -26.73
C LEU A 37 12.56 -14.23 -26.98
N ILE A 38 11.35 -13.93 -27.46
CA ILE A 38 10.88 -12.55 -27.68
C ILE A 38 10.70 -11.83 -26.33
N THR A 39 10.20 -12.53 -25.33
CA THR A 39 10.00 -11.97 -23.98
C THR A 39 11.33 -11.74 -23.28
N GLU A 40 12.26 -12.70 -23.37
CA GLU A 40 13.61 -12.57 -22.81
C GLU A 40 14.41 -11.43 -23.43
N ALA A 41 14.28 -11.24 -24.74
CA ALA A 41 14.91 -10.17 -25.50
C ALA A 41 14.51 -8.76 -25.01
N THR A 42 13.39 -8.61 -24.29
CA THR A 42 12.98 -7.34 -23.67
C THR A 42 13.62 -7.08 -22.29
N LYS A 43 14.33 -8.06 -21.71
CA LYS A 43 15.04 -7.86 -20.45
C LYS A 43 16.32 -7.09 -20.71
N ILE A 44 16.45 -5.94 -20.04
CA ILE A 44 17.65 -5.11 -20.06
C ILE A 44 18.23 -5.15 -18.63
N PRO A 45 19.25 -6.00 -18.37
CA PRO A 45 19.75 -6.24 -17.01
C PRO A 45 20.19 -4.96 -16.30
N PHE A 46 20.97 -4.11 -16.98
CA PHE A 46 21.47 -2.85 -16.42
C PHE A 46 20.33 -1.90 -15.97
N ILE A 47 19.26 -1.78 -16.76
CA ILE A 47 18.09 -0.93 -16.39
C ILE A 47 17.37 -1.52 -15.18
N THR A 48 17.24 -2.85 -15.13
CA THR A 48 16.59 -3.55 -14.03
C THR A 48 17.38 -3.39 -12.73
N GLU A 49 18.70 -3.59 -12.80
CA GLU A 49 19.61 -3.46 -11.66
C GLU A 49 19.60 -2.02 -11.11
N LYS A 50 19.80 -1.02 -11.98
CA LYS A 50 19.79 0.39 -11.58
C LYS A 50 18.45 0.79 -10.99
N ALA A 51 17.33 0.32 -11.54
CA ALA A 51 16.00 0.56 -10.96
C ALA A 51 15.86 -0.07 -9.56
N ASN A 52 16.36 -1.29 -9.36
CA ASN A 52 16.33 -1.97 -8.06
C ASN A 52 17.18 -1.24 -7.01
N GLN A 53 18.37 -0.79 -7.38
CA GLN A 53 19.25 0.01 -6.51
C GLN A 53 18.57 1.33 -6.09
N ILE A 54 17.99 2.07 -7.04
CA ILE A 54 17.25 3.31 -6.75
C ILE A 54 16.10 3.04 -5.77
N GLN A 55 15.33 1.97 -5.99
CA GLN A 55 14.23 1.60 -5.09
C GLN A 55 14.71 1.13 -3.72
N ALA A 56 15.85 0.46 -3.63
CA ALA A 56 16.45 0.05 -2.36
C ALA A 56 16.92 1.27 -1.55
N ARG A 57 17.65 2.20 -2.19
CA ARG A 57 18.07 3.47 -1.57
C ARG A 57 16.89 4.29 -1.08
N LYS A 58 15.84 4.43 -1.90
CA LYS A 58 14.59 5.10 -1.48
C LYS A 58 13.94 4.42 -0.28
N ARG A 59 13.95 3.10 -0.19
CA ARG A 59 13.42 2.36 0.98
C ARG A 59 14.21 2.66 2.25
N ILE A 60 15.54 2.72 2.16
CA ILE A 60 16.41 3.08 3.28
C ILE A 60 16.12 4.52 3.73
N LEU A 61 16.10 5.47 2.78
CA LEU A 61 15.84 6.88 3.08
C LEU A 61 14.48 7.08 3.76
N HIS A 62 13.43 6.42 3.27
CA HIS A 62 12.13 6.47 3.94
C HIS A 62 12.12 5.77 5.31
N GLY A 63 12.95 4.75 5.51
CA GLY A 63 13.14 4.14 6.83
C GLY A 63 13.74 5.11 7.84
N ILE A 64 14.65 5.97 7.40
CA ILE A 64 15.33 6.99 8.23
C ILE A 64 14.44 8.22 8.43
N ASN A 65 13.94 8.80 7.34
CA ASN A 65 13.22 10.07 7.36
C ASN A 65 11.74 9.93 7.74
N GLY A 66 11.21 8.71 7.69
CA GLY A 66 9.77 8.48 7.83
C GLY A 66 8.98 8.94 6.61
N TYR A 67 7.68 9.16 6.83
CA TYR A 67 6.78 9.73 5.84
C TYR A 67 5.98 10.87 6.45
N ASP A 68 5.83 11.97 5.71
CA ASP A 68 4.98 13.07 6.13
C ASP A 68 3.51 12.71 5.89
N CYS A 69 2.74 12.62 6.96
CA CYS A 69 1.31 12.42 6.87
C CYS A 69 0.64 13.78 6.64
N PRO A 70 -0.18 13.96 5.59
CA PRO A 70 -0.95 15.19 5.43
C PRO A 70 -1.91 15.37 6.61
N LYS A 71 -2.04 16.60 7.14
CA LYS A 71 -2.97 16.95 8.26
C LYS A 71 -4.39 16.41 8.07
N PHE A 72 -4.84 16.34 6.83
CA PHE A 72 -6.15 15.82 6.47
C PHE A 72 -6.36 14.33 6.82
N PHE A 73 -5.28 13.56 6.91
CA PHE A 73 -5.25 12.14 7.24
C PHE A 73 -4.71 11.83 8.63
N TYR A 74 -4.61 12.82 9.52
CA TYR A 74 -4.32 12.56 10.94
C TYR A 74 -5.38 11.66 11.57
N LEU A 75 -4.97 10.90 12.58
CA LEU A 75 -5.78 9.85 13.21
C LEU A 75 -7.15 10.36 13.63
N GLU A 76 -7.16 11.49 14.34
CA GLU A 76 -8.37 12.11 14.89
C GLU A 76 -9.31 12.56 13.77
N LYS A 77 -8.75 13.08 12.67
CA LYS A 77 -9.52 13.51 11.50
C LYS A 77 -10.13 12.35 10.74
N VAL A 78 -9.41 11.24 10.62
CA VAL A 78 -9.93 10.01 10.01
C VAL A 78 -11.05 9.43 10.89
N GLN A 79 -10.83 9.32 12.19
CA GLN A 79 -11.84 8.83 13.15
C GLN A 79 -13.09 9.70 13.16
N GLU A 80 -12.95 11.03 13.17
CA GLU A 80 -14.07 11.97 13.10
C GLU A 80 -14.95 11.72 11.87
N ARG A 81 -14.32 11.46 10.70
CA ARG A 81 -15.06 11.18 9.47
C ARG A 81 -15.71 9.80 9.47
N LEU A 82 -15.04 8.78 10.02
CA LEU A 82 -15.59 7.43 10.15
C LEU A 82 -16.84 7.43 11.05
N ASN A 83 -16.82 8.16 12.16
CA ASN A 83 -17.95 8.30 13.07
C ASN A 83 -19.15 9.04 12.45
N LYS A 84 -18.91 9.85 11.41
CA LYS A 84 -19.94 10.59 10.68
C LYS A 84 -20.44 9.86 9.43
N CYS A 85 -19.91 8.68 9.12
CA CYS A 85 -20.35 7.89 7.97
C CYS A 85 -21.82 7.50 8.12
N ASN A 86 -22.63 7.88 7.13
CA ASN A 86 -24.02 7.44 7.03
C ASN A 86 -24.15 6.37 5.95
N ILE A 87 -24.23 5.10 6.38
CA ILE A 87 -24.30 3.93 5.48
C ILE A 87 -25.61 3.85 4.68
N THR A 88 -26.63 4.67 4.99
CA THR A 88 -27.86 4.74 4.19
C THR A 88 -27.69 5.58 2.93
N LYS A 89 -26.64 6.41 2.87
CA LYS A 89 -26.32 7.25 1.70
C LYS A 89 -25.27 6.57 0.83
N SER A 90 -25.17 7.00 -0.42
CA SER A 90 -24.11 6.53 -1.31
C SER A 90 -22.74 7.06 -0.85
N PRO A 91 -21.69 6.22 -0.81
CA PRO A 91 -20.38 6.64 -0.33
C PRO A 91 -19.69 7.59 -1.31
N SER A 92 -18.95 8.53 -0.76
CA SER A 92 -18.02 9.38 -1.51
C SER A 92 -16.65 8.70 -1.69
N MET A 93 -15.82 9.25 -2.59
CA MET A 93 -14.41 8.85 -2.70
C MET A 93 -13.65 9.01 -1.36
N GLN A 94 -14.02 10.02 -0.57
CA GLN A 94 -13.42 10.23 0.74
C GLN A 94 -13.76 9.11 1.73
N ASN A 95 -15.01 8.62 1.71
CA ASN A 95 -15.40 7.48 2.53
C ASN A 95 -14.62 6.21 2.16
N LEU A 96 -14.41 5.95 0.86
CA LEU A 96 -13.55 4.86 0.41
C LEU A 96 -12.13 5.00 0.98
N ILE A 97 -11.53 6.19 0.90
CA ILE A 97 -10.17 6.44 1.41
C ILE A 97 -10.10 6.22 2.91
N ASP A 98 -11.03 6.79 3.67
CA ASP A 98 -11.05 6.66 5.13
C ASP A 98 -11.22 5.19 5.56
N ILE A 99 -12.04 4.42 4.84
CA ILE A 99 -12.21 2.97 5.09
C ILE A 99 -10.96 2.19 4.69
N MET A 100 -10.28 2.55 3.60
CA MET A 100 -8.98 1.94 3.24
C MET A 100 -7.90 2.19 4.30
N ILE A 101 -7.87 3.40 4.89
CA ILE A 101 -7.00 3.76 6.01
C ILE A 101 -7.41 2.94 7.24
N MET A 102 -8.70 2.96 7.61
CA MET A 102 -9.26 2.21 8.75
C MET A 102 -8.84 0.75 8.74
N LEU A 103 -8.98 0.11 7.59
CA LEU A 103 -8.71 -1.31 7.40
C LEU A 103 -7.25 -1.62 7.09
N CYS A 104 -6.40 -0.62 6.84
CA CYS A 104 -4.99 -0.81 6.47
C CYS A 104 -4.79 -1.63 5.19
N ILE A 105 -5.62 -1.41 4.17
CA ILE A 105 -5.66 -2.24 2.94
C ILE A 105 -5.24 -1.49 1.68
N ARG A 106 -4.88 -2.25 0.62
CA ARG A 106 -4.68 -1.68 -0.71
C ARG A 106 -6.01 -1.66 -1.46
N SER A 107 -6.10 -0.81 -2.48
CA SER A 107 -7.26 -0.73 -3.37
C SER A 107 -7.64 -2.09 -3.98
N ALA A 108 -6.64 -2.91 -4.32
CA ALA A 108 -6.85 -4.23 -4.90
C ALA A 108 -7.48 -5.26 -3.95
N ASP A 109 -7.45 -4.99 -2.64
CA ASP A 109 -8.00 -5.88 -1.60
C ASP A 109 -9.47 -5.54 -1.30
N VAL A 110 -9.90 -4.29 -1.51
CA VAL A 110 -11.22 -3.77 -1.09
C VAL A 110 -12.39 -4.65 -1.51
N LYS A 111 -12.43 -5.08 -2.78
CA LYS A 111 -13.55 -5.86 -3.33
C LYS A 111 -13.68 -7.24 -2.68
N ASN A 112 -12.55 -7.89 -2.40
CA ASN A 112 -12.53 -9.30 -2.04
C ASN A 112 -12.37 -9.51 -0.54
N LEU A 113 -11.95 -8.49 0.21
CA LEU A 113 -11.73 -8.58 1.64
C LEU A 113 -13.03 -8.98 2.36
N CYS A 114 -12.96 -10.00 3.21
CA CYS A 114 -14.06 -10.36 4.10
C CYS A 114 -13.56 -10.25 5.54
N ILE A 115 -14.42 -9.76 6.43
CA ILE A 115 -14.19 -9.70 7.88
C ILE A 115 -15.24 -10.59 8.54
N ASN A 116 -14.78 -11.64 9.20
CA ASN A 116 -15.64 -12.66 9.79
C ASN A 116 -15.24 -12.91 11.25
N ARG A 117 -16.24 -13.21 12.08
CA ARG A 117 -16.02 -13.69 13.43
C ARG A 117 -15.74 -15.19 13.38
N TYR A 118 -14.65 -15.61 13.99
CA TYR A 118 -14.34 -17.03 14.13
C TYR A 118 -14.55 -17.47 15.57
N LYS A 119 -14.96 -18.73 15.72
CA LYS A 119 -15.01 -19.38 17.03
C LYS A 119 -13.64 -20.00 17.32
N PRO A 120 -13.30 -20.22 18.61
CA PRO A 120 -12.13 -20.99 18.98
C PRO A 120 -12.06 -22.30 18.21
N SER A 121 -11.01 -22.44 17.39
CA SER A 121 -10.69 -23.65 16.63
C SER A 121 -9.37 -24.24 17.15
N ARG A 122 -9.17 -25.53 16.93
CA ARG A 122 -7.89 -26.21 17.21
C ARG A 122 -6.91 -26.09 16.04
N GLU A 123 -7.27 -25.33 15.01
CA GLU A 123 -6.42 -25.11 13.84
C GLU A 123 -5.17 -24.29 14.21
N SER A 124 -4.04 -24.64 13.60
CA SER A 124 -2.73 -24.05 13.91
C SER A 124 -2.60 -22.57 13.55
N TRP A 125 -3.42 -22.06 12.63
CA TRP A 125 -3.44 -20.64 12.26
C TRP A 125 -4.27 -19.77 13.23
N TYR A 126 -5.11 -20.38 14.07
CA TYR A 126 -6.02 -19.67 14.96
C TYR A 126 -5.28 -19.14 16.20
N ASN A 127 -5.35 -17.83 16.40
CA ASN A 127 -4.90 -17.17 17.63
C ASN A 127 -6.11 -16.88 18.56
N PRO A 128 -6.19 -17.50 19.75
CA PRO A 128 -7.31 -17.29 20.67
C PRO A 128 -7.45 -15.87 21.20
N ASP A 129 -6.41 -15.04 21.12
CA ASP A 129 -6.46 -13.63 21.52
C ASP A 129 -7.33 -12.79 20.57
N TYR A 130 -7.67 -13.31 19.39
CA TYR A 130 -8.49 -12.63 18.39
C TYR A 130 -9.74 -13.44 18.08
N SER A 131 -10.89 -12.76 18.08
CA SER A 131 -12.19 -13.36 17.72
C SER A 131 -12.66 -13.02 16.31
N TRP A 132 -11.93 -12.15 15.60
CA TRP A 132 -12.25 -11.70 14.24
C TRP A 132 -11.05 -11.83 13.34
N TYR A 133 -11.31 -12.32 12.12
CA TYR A 133 -10.30 -12.58 11.11
C TYR A 133 -10.73 -12.05 9.76
N CYS A 134 -9.76 -11.93 8.87
CA CYS A 134 -9.96 -11.50 7.50
C CYS A 134 -9.38 -12.46 6.48
N ILE A 135 -10.07 -12.57 5.34
CA ILE A 135 -9.68 -13.31 4.13
C ILE A 135 -9.88 -12.41 2.90
N GLY A 136 -9.48 -12.86 1.72
CA GLY A 136 -9.70 -12.18 0.44
C GLY A 136 -8.52 -11.37 -0.10
N TYR A 137 -7.30 -11.62 0.41
CA TYR A 137 -6.15 -10.76 0.15
C TYR A 137 -5.52 -10.98 -1.23
N ALA A 138 -5.22 -9.90 -1.97
CA ALA A 138 -4.76 -10.02 -3.35
C ALA A 138 -3.36 -10.67 -3.51
N LYS A 139 -2.57 -10.74 -2.43
CA LYS A 139 -1.21 -11.33 -2.46
C LYS A 139 -1.18 -12.86 -2.34
N ASN A 140 -2.24 -13.49 -1.85
CA ASN A 140 -2.27 -14.95 -1.60
C ASN A 140 -2.74 -15.73 -2.85
N LYS A 141 -2.46 -15.22 -4.06
CA LYS A 141 -2.92 -15.87 -5.30
C LYS A 141 -2.31 -17.27 -5.42
N GLY A 142 -3.16 -18.30 -5.38
CA GLY A 142 -2.77 -19.70 -5.56
C GLY A 142 -2.35 -20.43 -4.28
N GLU A 143 -2.40 -19.76 -3.13
CA GLU A 143 -2.21 -20.39 -1.82
C GLU A 143 -3.57 -20.72 -1.19
N VAL A 144 -3.61 -21.69 -0.28
CA VAL A 144 -4.79 -21.94 0.57
C VAL A 144 -5.04 -20.66 1.39
N GLU A 145 -6.26 -20.14 1.32
CA GLU A 145 -6.61 -18.87 1.94
C GLU A 145 -6.79 -19.02 3.45
N GLU A 146 -5.68 -18.89 4.19
CA GLU A 146 -5.68 -18.90 5.65
C GLU A 146 -6.23 -17.57 6.21
N PRO A 147 -7.17 -17.60 7.18
CA PRO A 147 -7.67 -16.40 7.83
C PRO A 147 -6.60 -15.71 8.69
N TRP A 148 -6.59 -14.37 8.64
CA TRP A 148 -5.63 -13.55 9.38
C TRP A 148 -6.31 -12.78 10.52
N PRO A 149 -5.73 -12.70 11.73
CA PRO A 149 -6.24 -11.86 12.80
C PRO A 149 -6.54 -10.45 12.31
N PHE A 150 -7.74 -9.96 12.62
CA PHE A 150 -8.20 -8.67 12.12
C PHE A 150 -7.90 -7.56 13.13
N LEU A 151 -7.04 -6.62 12.71
CA LEU A 151 -6.72 -5.40 13.45
C LEU A 151 -7.03 -4.18 12.57
N SER A 152 -7.71 -3.18 13.13
CA SER A 152 -8.16 -1.98 12.41
C SER A 152 -8.18 -0.75 13.33
N ILE A 153 -8.27 0.45 12.76
CA ILE A 153 -8.44 1.69 13.53
C ILE A 153 -9.79 1.72 14.25
N GLU A 154 -10.83 1.17 13.62
CA GLU A 154 -12.15 1.03 14.22
C GLU A 154 -12.14 -0.14 15.21
N LYS A 155 -12.43 0.15 16.49
CA LYS A 155 -12.47 -0.86 17.56
C LYS A 155 -13.76 -1.66 17.52
N ASN A 156 -14.86 -1.08 17.05
CA ASN A 156 -16.10 -1.80 16.83
C ASN A 156 -16.00 -2.63 15.53
N LEU A 157 -15.64 -3.90 15.68
CA LEU A 157 -15.38 -4.80 14.55
C LEU A 157 -16.64 -5.08 13.71
N ILE A 158 -17.83 -4.96 14.30
CA ILE A 158 -19.10 -5.06 13.57
C ILE A 158 -19.25 -3.84 12.66
N GLN A 159 -19.04 -2.64 13.19
CA GLN A 159 -19.07 -1.40 12.42
C GLN A 159 -18.02 -1.40 11.30
N ALA A 160 -16.79 -1.87 11.58
CA ALA A 160 -15.75 -2.00 10.57
C ALA A 160 -16.17 -2.89 9.40
N ARG A 161 -16.85 -4.01 9.70
CA ARG A 161 -17.42 -4.92 8.69
C ARG A 161 -18.55 -4.26 7.90
N GLU A 162 -19.46 -3.55 8.57
CA GLU A 162 -20.57 -2.87 7.91
C GLU A 162 -20.10 -1.77 6.95
N LEU A 163 -19.11 -0.98 7.37
CA LEU A 163 -18.48 0.04 6.52
C LEU A 163 -17.80 -0.59 5.29
N LEU A 164 -17.12 -1.73 5.46
CA LEU A 164 -16.55 -2.46 4.33
C LEU A 164 -17.62 -2.93 3.34
N ILE A 165 -18.69 -3.58 3.85
CA ILE A 165 -19.80 -4.07 3.01
C ILE A 165 -20.47 -2.90 2.28
N TRP A 166 -20.67 -1.77 2.94
CA TRP A 166 -21.25 -0.56 2.35
C TRP A 166 -20.43 -0.06 1.14
N ILE A 167 -19.10 0.01 1.28
CA ILE A 167 -18.21 0.35 0.15
C ILE A 167 -18.28 -0.71 -0.94
N GLN A 168 -18.21 -1.99 -0.58
CA GLN A 168 -18.23 -3.11 -1.54
C GLN A 168 -19.48 -3.13 -2.40
N ARG A 169 -20.65 -2.92 -1.80
CA ARG A 169 -21.94 -2.81 -2.51
C ARG A 169 -21.97 -1.66 -3.49
N SER A 170 -21.23 -0.59 -3.21
CA SER A 170 -21.15 0.60 -4.05
C SER A 170 -20.08 0.52 -5.14
N ILE A 171 -19.27 -0.56 -5.18
CA ILE A 171 -18.18 -0.71 -6.16
C ILE A 171 -18.68 -0.66 -7.61
N PRO A 172 -19.72 -1.42 -8.03
CA PRO A 172 -20.16 -1.42 -9.42
C PRO A 172 -20.52 -0.02 -9.94
N ASP A 173 -21.16 0.78 -9.10
CA ASP A 173 -21.74 2.07 -9.51
C ASP A 173 -20.82 3.27 -9.25
N LYS A 174 -20.13 3.30 -8.10
CA LYS A 174 -19.34 4.45 -7.64
C LYS A 174 -17.84 4.26 -7.82
N PHE A 175 -17.36 3.02 -7.73
CA PHE A 175 -15.93 2.72 -7.76
C PHE A 175 -15.58 1.62 -8.78
N PRO A 176 -16.05 1.70 -10.04
CA PRO A 176 -15.83 0.65 -11.03
C PRO A 176 -14.34 0.41 -11.31
N PHE A 177 -13.49 1.42 -11.06
CA PHE A 177 -12.04 1.30 -11.16
C PHE A 177 -11.43 0.29 -10.17
N LEU A 178 -12.14 -0.09 -9.10
CA LEU A 178 -11.73 -1.14 -8.17
C LEU A 178 -11.93 -2.56 -8.75
N LEU A 179 -12.71 -2.70 -9.83
CA LEU A 179 -12.88 -3.96 -10.54
C LEU A 179 -11.56 -4.34 -11.22
N LYS A 180 -11.16 -5.59 -11.05
CA LYS A 180 -9.97 -6.13 -11.71
C LYS A 180 -10.23 -6.27 -13.21
N ASN A 181 -9.28 -5.83 -14.03
CA ASN A 181 -9.31 -6.06 -15.47
C ASN A 181 -9.00 -7.54 -15.81
N LYS A 182 -9.01 -7.89 -17.10
CA LYS A 182 -8.68 -9.24 -17.60
C LYS A 182 -7.32 -9.76 -17.09
N ASN A 183 -6.40 -8.85 -16.76
CA ASN A 183 -5.06 -9.16 -16.26
C ASN A 183 -4.99 -9.25 -14.72
N GLY A 184 -6.14 -9.16 -14.04
CA GLY A 184 -6.24 -9.23 -12.58
C GLY A 184 -5.77 -7.97 -11.85
N ASN A 185 -5.57 -6.86 -12.56
CA ASN A 185 -5.08 -5.59 -12.00
C ASN A 185 -6.23 -4.60 -11.79
N THR A 186 -6.16 -3.86 -10.69
CA THR A 186 -7.08 -2.77 -10.36
C THR A 186 -6.56 -1.44 -10.91
N ASN A 187 -7.43 -0.61 -11.50
CA ASN A 187 -7.03 0.71 -12.00
C ASN A 187 -6.98 1.73 -10.86
N VAL A 188 -5.79 2.07 -10.39
CA VAL A 188 -5.59 3.02 -9.29
C VAL A 188 -5.55 4.49 -9.74
N ALA A 189 -5.63 4.78 -11.05
CA ALA A 189 -5.49 6.14 -11.56
C ALA A 189 -6.54 7.11 -10.99
N PRO A 190 -7.85 6.79 -10.94
CA PRO A 190 -8.85 7.69 -10.37
C PRO A 190 -8.60 8.01 -8.89
N LEU A 191 -8.18 6.99 -8.12
CA LEU A 191 -7.84 7.15 -6.70
C LEU A 191 -6.61 8.03 -6.52
N ASN A 192 -5.54 7.81 -7.29
CA ASN A 192 -4.32 8.63 -7.22
C ASN A 192 -4.58 10.07 -7.70
N GLN A 193 -5.43 10.27 -8.70
CA GLN A 193 -5.85 11.59 -9.14
C GLN A 193 -6.55 12.34 -8.00
N PHE A 194 -7.46 11.68 -7.27
CA PHE A 194 -8.08 12.28 -6.10
C PHE A 194 -7.06 12.63 -5.02
N LEU A 195 -6.11 11.73 -4.74
CA LEU A 195 -5.10 11.91 -3.68
C LEU A 195 -4.00 12.93 -4.01
N SER A 196 -3.81 13.27 -5.28
CA SER A 196 -2.80 14.24 -5.73
C SER A 196 -2.95 15.61 -5.05
N ARG A 197 -4.18 16.02 -4.71
CA ARG A 197 -4.46 17.26 -3.95
C ARG A 197 -3.81 17.29 -2.56
N TYR A 198 -3.54 16.10 -2.00
CA TYR A 198 -2.88 15.93 -0.71
C TYR A 198 -1.41 15.53 -0.86
N ARG A 199 -0.87 15.53 -2.09
CA ARG A 199 0.50 15.16 -2.43
C ARG A 199 0.89 13.74 -1.99
N ILE A 200 -0.08 12.82 -1.93
CA ILE A 200 0.15 11.41 -1.63
C ILE A 200 -0.42 10.49 -2.71
N THR A 201 -0.05 9.22 -2.65
CA THR A 201 -0.57 8.16 -3.55
C THR A 201 -1.30 7.09 -2.74
N SER A 202 -2.09 6.25 -3.41
CA SER A 202 -2.83 5.14 -2.78
C SER A 202 -1.94 4.16 -2.01
N TYR A 203 -0.65 4.07 -2.35
CA TYR A 203 0.34 3.30 -1.59
C TYR A 203 0.51 3.78 -0.14
N MET A 204 0.41 5.10 0.07
CA MET A 204 0.58 5.73 1.38
C MET A 204 -0.57 5.46 2.33
N LEU A 205 -1.80 5.29 1.82
CA LEU A 205 -3.00 5.10 2.65
C LEU A 205 -2.87 3.92 3.61
N ARG A 206 -2.36 2.78 3.11
CA ARG A 206 -2.11 1.60 3.93
C ARG A 206 -1.10 1.86 5.05
N LYS A 207 -0.06 2.66 4.77
CA LYS A 207 0.97 2.97 5.76
C LYS A 207 0.40 3.85 6.87
N ILE A 208 -0.32 4.90 6.48
CA ILE A 208 -1.03 5.81 7.38
C ILE A 208 -1.97 5.00 8.26
N GLY A 209 -2.78 4.13 7.63
CA GLY A 209 -3.72 3.27 8.35
C GLY A 209 -3.04 2.41 9.42
N ALA A 210 -1.89 1.84 9.08
CA ALA A 210 -1.23 0.91 9.96
C ALA A 210 -0.45 1.59 11.11
N ASP A 211 0.12 2.77 10.88
CA ASP A 211 0.66 3.64 11.94
C ASP A 211 -0.46 4.05 12.92
N HIS A 212 -1.60 4.47 12.38
CA HIS A 212 -2.79 4.80 13.15
C HIS A 212 -3.33 3.61 13.95
N ALA A 213 -3.42 2.43 13.34
CA ALA A 213 -3.82 1.21 14.04
C ALA A 213 -2.86 0.88 15.19
N PHE A 214 -1.55 1.03 14.97
CA PHE A 214 -0.58 0.91 16.06
C PHE A 214 -0.88 1.88 17.20
N ARG A 215 -1.12 3.18 16.93
CA ARG A 215 -1.41 4.17 17.98
C ARG A 215 -2.68 3.85 18.77
N VAL A 216 -3.67 3.26 18.11
CA VAL A 216 -4.94 2.87 18.73
C VAL A 216 -4.80 1.67 19.68
N HIS A 217 -3.87 0.75 19.39
CA HIS A 217 -3.75 -0.55 20.08
C HIS A 217 -2.48 -0.74 20.91
N GLY A 218 -1.36 -0.15 20.51
CA GLY A 218 -0.03 -0.40 21.08
C GLY A 218 0.35 0.47 22.28
N GLY A 219 -0.40 1.54 22.58
CA GLY A 219 0.02 2.51 23.58
C GLY A 219 1.36 3.19 23.23
N ARG A 220 2.01 3.85 24.18
CA ARG A 220 3.25 4.63 23.96
C ARG A 220 4.54 3.77 23.84
N ASN A 221 4.45 2.43 23.85
CA ASN A 221 5.63 1.56 23.86
C ASN A 221 5.96 0.99 22.47
N ASP A 222 7.17 1.25 22.00
CA ASP A 222 7.66 0.88 20.67
C ASP A 222 7.92 -0.63 20.48
N SER A 223 7.98 -1.42 21.57
CA SER A 223 8.34 -2.85 21.51
C SER A 223 7.34 -3.69 20.70
N CYS A 224 6.06 -3.32 20.69
CA CYS A 224 5.02 -4.01 19.92
C CYS A 224 4.76 -3.39 18.55
N TYR A 225 5.47 -2.31 18.18
CA TYR A 225 5.24 -1.56 16.94
C TYR A 225 5.31 -2.45 15.70
N GLN A 226 6.41 -3.20 15.55
CA GLN A 226 6.61 -4.04 14.37
C GLN A 226 5.55 -5.14 14.26
N TYR A 227 5.15 -5.73 15.40
CA TYR A 227 4.14 -6.79 15.45
C TYR A 227 2.75 -6.27 15.08
N LEU A 228 2.27 -5.22 15.75
CA LEU A 228 0.96 -4.63 15.48
C LEU A 228 0.88 -4.06 14.06
N TRP A 229 1.98 -3.49 13.57
CA TRP A 229 2.05 -3.03 12.20
C TRP A 229 1.94 -4.18 11.19
N GLN A 230 2.69 -5.26 11.41
CA GLN A 230 2.62 -6.46 10.57
C GLN A 230 1.23 -7.07 10.58
N LEU A 231 0.57 -7.13 11.74
CA LEU A 231 -0.81 -7.58 11.89
C LEU A 231 -1.79 -6.69 11.12
N ALA A 232 -1.75 -5.36 11.34
CA ALA A 232 -2.62 -4.41 10.64
C ALA A 232 -2.43 -4.51 9.11
N CYS A 233 -1.19 -4.62 8.66
CA CYS A 233 -0.87 -4.82 7.25
C CYS A 233 -1.15 -6.24 6.74
N ARG A 234 -1.32 -7.23 7.62
CA ARG A 234 -1.41 -8.66 7.28
C ARG A 234 -0.19 -9.11 6.45
N HIS A 235 1.00 -8.79 6.93
CA HIS A 235 2.25 -9.29 6.36
C HIS A 235 2.60 -10.64 6.99
N LYS A 236 3.13 -11.59 6.20
CA LYS A 236 3.72 -12.83 6.73
C LYS A 236 4.88 -12.45 7.67
N ILE A 237 4.79 -12.91 8.92
CA ILE A 237 5.67 -12.51 10.04
C ILE A 237 7.14 -12.95 9.80
N ASP A 238 7.35 -14.02 9.02
CA ASP A 238 8.69 -14.56 8.71
C ASP A 238 9.43 -13.82 7.58
N HIS A 239 8.79 -12.90 6.86
CA HIS A 239 9.45 -12.02 5.88
C HIS A 239 9.88 -10.70 6.53
N ALA A 240 10.85 -10.79 7.45
CA ALA A 240 11.33 -9.75 8.36
C ALA A 240 11.90 -8.45 7.73
N LEU A 241 11.89 -8.29 6.40
CA LEU A 241 12.59 -7.19 5.72
C LEU A 241 11.70 -6.09 5.16
N SER A 242 10.39 -6.31 4.97
CA SER A 242 9.59 -5.27 4.33
C SER A 242 9.20 -4.13 5.27
N VAL A 243 8.79 -4.42 6.51
CA VAL A 243 8.17 -3.45 7.43
C VAL A 243 9.16 -2.48 8.06
N LYS A 244 10.42 -2.90 8.29
CA LYS A 244 11.48 -2.05 8.86
C LYS A 244 11.76 -0.79 8.03
N HIS A 245 11.46 -0.81 6.72
CA HIS A 245 11.67 0.31 5.80
C HIS A 245 10.43 1.17 5.54
N TYR A 246 9.32 0.93 6.27
CA TYR A 246 8.12 1.74 6.09
C TYR A 246 8.18 3.07 6.84
N GLY A 247 9.18 3.32 7.70
CA GLY A 247 9.40 4.60 8.38
C GLY A 247 8.31 4.97 9.40
N VAL A 248 8.60 5.86 10.34
CA VAL A 248 7.58 6.41 11.25
C VAL A 248 6.75 7.47 10.50
N MET A 249 5.44 7.59 10.78
CA MET A 249 4.65 8.69 10.23
C MET A 249 4.89 9.97 11.04
N ASN A 250 5.36 11.01 10.35
CA ASN A 250 5.50 12.35 10.92
C ASN A 250 4.15 13.06 10.82
N ASP A 251 3.43 13.14 11.95
CA ASP A 251 2.12 13.79 12.04
C ASP A 251 1.96 14.73 13.26
N ARG A 252 3.04 14.93 14.04
CA ARG A 252 3.09 15.97 15.06
C ARG A 252 3.61 17.29 14.47
N PRO A 253 3.05 18.46 14.84
CA PRO A 253 3.71 19.74 14.63
C PRO A 253 4.88 19.86 15.62
N ASN A 254 6.04 19.31 15.28
CA ASN A 254 7.26 19.56 16.04
C ASN A 254 8.07 20.66 15.36
N ALA A 255 7.99 21.87 15.92
CA ALA A 255 8.95 22.97 15.76
C ALA A 255 9.19 23.45 14.29
N PRO A 256 9.82 24.61 14.06
CA PRO A 256 10.22 24.98 12.71
C PRO A 256 11.15 23.87 12.20
N ALA A 257 10.91 23.38 10.98
CA ALA A 257 11.96 22.71 10.25
C ALA A 257 13.23 23.59 10.34
N PRO A 258 14.44 23.02 10.51
CA PRO A 258 15.63 23.81 10.24
C PRO A 258 15.40 24.44 8.87
N LYS A 259 15.54 25.77 8.80
CA LYS A 259 15.32 26.53 7.57
C LYS A 259 15.97 25.73 6.44
N GLN A 260 15.26 25.54 5.34
CA GLN A 260 15.91 25.23 4.08
C GLN A 260 16.88 26.39 3.83
N GLU A 261 18.12 26.24 4.30
CA GLU A 261 19.24 26.85 3.64
C GLU A 261 19.32 26.13 2.30
N ASN A 262 19.16 26.93 1.24
CA ASN A 262 19.60 26.53 -0.08
C ASN A 262 21.12 26.29 0.03
N SER A 263 21.53 25.05 0.30
CA SER A 263 22.91 24.63 0.13
C SER A 263 22.90 23.36 -0.72
N GLU A 264 23.14 23.55 -2.01
CA GLU A 264 24.06 22.73 -2.80
C GLU A 264 24.05 21.23 -2.45
N VAL A 265 23.01 20.51 -2.88
CA VAL A 265 23.02 19.03 -2.92
C VAL A 265 23.47 18.52 -4.31
N GLU A 266 24.13 19.37 -5.09
CA GLU A 266 24.85 18.97 -6.31
C GLU A 266 26.31 18.57 -6.04
N ASP A 267 26.89 18.92 -4.88
CA ASP A 267 28.35 18.76 -4.65
C ASP A 267 28.78 17.48 -3.92
N ILE A 268 27.87 16.55 -3.61
CA ILE A 268 28.25 15.22 -3.04
C ILE A 268 28.33 14.13 -4.13
N ILE A 269 28.27 14.51 -5.42
CA ILE A 269 28.41 13.57 -6.55
C ILE A 269 29.89 13.33 -6.93
N ASP A 270 30.83 14.20 -6.55
CA ASP A 270 32.23 14.10 -7.01
C ASP A 270 33.21 13.40 -6.07
N LEU A 271 32.82 13.03 -4.83
CA LEU A 271 33.80 12.48 -3.87
C LEU A 271 34.04 10.96 -3.97
N TYR A 272 33.40 10.24 -4.89
CA TYR A 272 33.54 8.78 -5.03
C TYR A 272 33.79 8.30 -6.47
N ASN A 273 34.30 9.17 -7.34
CA ASN A 273 34.87 8.76 -8.62
C ASN A 273 36.41 8.90 -8.58
N TYR A 274 37.07 7.89 -8.02
CA TYR A 274 38.45 7.52 -8.35
C TYR A 274 38.58 6.00 -8.32
#